data_AF-A0A1M7YF61-F1
#
_entry.id   AF-A0A1M7YF61-F1
#
_cell.length_a   1.000
_cell.length_b   1.000
_cell.length_c   1.000
_cell.angle_alpha   90.00
_cell.angle_beta   90.00
_cell.angle_gamma   90.00
#
_symmetry.space_group_name_H-M   'P 1'
#
loop_
_entity.id
_entity.type
_entity.pdbx_description
1 polymer ?
#
loop_
_entity_poly.entity_id
_entity_poly.type
_entity_poly.pdbx_seq_one_letter_code
_entity_poly.pdbx_strand_id
1 'polypeptide(L)'
;MKALLALLITITWASLWLTPDQEGMWYFNRGDFVSAAKVFLDPEWQGASWYKAGEFQKAAQAYSRRDTAEANYNQGNALLMHGKYKDAIASYDKALEKHPGWKEAMENRGIAAARAKTLDIESGNMTEGMLGADEIVFDKKAGKDAASEDVEGGEAVSNQDIQALWLRRVQTRPADFLKAKFAFQQKFEMDGGKK
;
A
#
# COMPACT_ATOMS: atom_id res chain seq x y z
N MET A 1 -28.95 43.21 17.08
CA MET A 1 -28.88 43.01 15.62
C MET A 1 -28.00 41.80 15.34
N LYS A 2 -28.51 40.77 14.64
CA LYS A 2 -27.75 39.56 14.32
C LYS A 2 -26.91 39.83 13.07
N ALA A 3 -25.59 39.59 13.15
CA ALA A 3 -24.69 39.68 12.00
C ALA A 3 -24.91 38.48 11.07
N LEU A 4 -25.19 38.75 9.79
CA LEU A 4 -25.20 37.73 8.73
C LEU A 4 -23.75 37.31 8.42
N LEU A 5 -23.46 36.02 8.54
CA LEU A 5 -22.22 35.41 8.07
C LEU A 5 -22.34 35.22 6.55
N ALA A 6 -21.52 35.93 5.76
CA ALA A 6 -21.45 35.72 4.32
C ALA A 6 -20.62 34.47 4.02
N LEU A 7 -21.26 33.44 3.44
CA LEU A 7 -20.59 32.25 2.92
C LEU A 7 -19.99 32.59 1.54
N LEU A 8 -18.68 32.83 1.48
CA LEU A 8 -17.98 33.03 0.20
C LEU A 8 -17.75 31.68 -0.48
N ILE A 9 -18.52 31.41 -1.52
CA ILE A 9 -18.29 30.26 -2.42
C ILE A 9 -17.26 30.72 -3.46
N THR A 10 -16.05 30.17 -3.41
CA THR A 10 -15.01 30.43 -4.42
C THR A 10 -15.31 29.61 -5.68
N ILE A 11 -16.02 30.22 -6.63
CA ILE A 11 -16.25 29.64 -7.96
C ILE A 11 -15.01 29.91 -8.81
N THR A 12 -14.32 28.85 -9.24
CA THR A 12 -13.22 28.99 -10.23
C THR A 12 -13.78 28.94 -11.65
N TRP A 13 -13.05 29.50 -12.62
CA TRP A 13 -13.43 29.42 -14.04
C TRP A 13 -13.57 27.98 -14.54
N ALA A 14 -12.79 27.03 -13.99
CA ALA A 14 -12.92 25.61 -14.30
C ALA A 14 -14.23 25.01 -13.76
N SER A 15 -14.65 25.43 -12.56
CA SER A 15 -15.88 24.97 -11.89
C SER A 15 -17.18 25.40 -12.60
N LEU A 16 -17.11 26.34 -13.56
CA LEU A 16 -18.25 26.76 -14.38
C LEU A 16 -18.54 25.78 -15.54
N TRP A 17 -17.57 24.93 -15.90
CA TRP A 17 -17.65 24.07 -17.09
C TRP A 17 -17.40 22.58 -16.81
N LEU A 18 -16.67 22.26 -15.74
CA LEU A 18 -16.35 20.88 -15.35
C LEU A 18 -17.07 20.51 -14.05
N THR A 19 -17.56 19.29 -13.97
CA THR A 19 -18.01 18.73 -12.68
C THR A 19 -16.79 18.49 -11.79
N PRO A 20 -16.95 18.46 -10.45
CA PRO A 20 -15.85 18.14 -9.55
C PRO A 20 -15.17 16.81 -9.90
N ASP A 21 -15.91 15.79 -10.32
CA ASP A 21 -15.29 14.52 -10.71
C ASP A 21 -14.51 14.61 -12.03
N GLN A 22 -14.93 15.46 -12.97
CA GLN A 22 -14.16 15.71 -14.20
C GLN A 22 -12.87 16.49 -13.91
N GLU A 23 -12.93 17.47 -13.02
CA GLU A 23 -11.75 18.20 -12.55
C GLU A 23 -10.82 17.26 -11.75
N GLY A 24 -11.37 16.42 -10.87
CA GLY A 24 -10.63 15.40 -10.14
C GLY A 24 -9.89 14.44 -11.08
N MET A 25 -10.56 13.97 -12.14
CA MET A 25 -9.93 13.13 -13.16
C MET A 25 -8.79 13.83 -13.90
N TRP A 26 -8.88 15.14 -14.12
CA TRP A 26 -7.77 15.90 -14.71
C TRP A 26 -6.53 15.89 -13.82
N TYR A 27 -6.67 16.13 -12.51
CA TYR A 27 -5.55 16.01 -11.56
C TYR A 27 -5.02 14.57 -11.48
N PHE A 28 -5.93 13.59 -11.45
CA PHE A 28 -5.60 12.17 -11.36
C PHE A 28 -4.74 11.71 -12.54
N ASN A 29 -5.11 12.08 -13.76
CA ASN A 29 -4.39 11.72 -14.97
C ASN A 29 -3.00 12.38 -15.06
N ARG A 30 -2.79 13.50 -14.35
CA ARG A 30 -1.50 14.18 -14.23
C ARG A 30 -0.64 13.63 -13.09
N GLY A 31 -1.16 12.68 -12.31
CA GLY A 31 -0.47 12.10 -11.15
C GLY A 31 -0.55 12.94 -9.87
N ASP A 32 -1.29 14.05 -9.87
CA ASP A 32 -1.53 14.83 -8.65
C ASP A 32 -2.71 14.23 -7.87
N PHE A 33 -2.42 13.13 -7.19
CA PHE A 33 -3.45 12.35 -6.50
C PHE A 33 -4.00 13.04 -5.25
N VAL A 34 -3.22 13.92 -4.60
CA VAL A 34 -3.68 14.66 -3.42
C VAL A 34 -4.72 15.71 -3.82
N SER A 35 -4.46 16.47 -4.90
CA SER A 35 -5.43 17.43 -5.41
C SER A 35 -6.65 16.70 -5.97
N ALA A 36 -6.45 15.63 -6.75
CA ALA A 36 -7.55 14.81 -7.26
C ALA A 36 -8.49 14.35 -6.14
N ALA A 37 -7.94 13.80 -5.06
CA ALA A 37 -8.72 13.30 -3.94
C ALA A 37 -9.54 14.39 -3.25
N LYS A 38 -9.04 15.63 -3.16
CA LYS A 38 -9.78 16.75 -2.54
C LYS A 38 -10.97 17.21 -3.38
N VAL A 39 -10.91 17.02 -4.69
CA VAL A 39 -11.92 17.49 -5.64
C VAL A 39 -13.00 16.42 -5.89
N PHE A 40 -12.62 15.13 -5.92
CA PHE A 40 -13.57 14.03 -6.15
C PHE A 40 -14.69 14.02 -5.11
N LEU A 41 -15.93 13.97 -5.60
CA LEU A 41 -17.12 13.72 -4.78
C LEU A 41 -17.43 12.23 -4.72
N ASP A 42 -17.14 11.49 -5.79
CA ASP A 42 -17.30 10.05 -5.76
C ASP A 42 -16.30 9.40 -4.77
N PRO A 43 -16.78 8.64 -3.77
CA PRO A 43 -15.93 8.02 -2.77
C PRO A 43 -14.94 6.98 -3.31
N GLU A 44 -15.25 6.29 -4.41
CA GLU A 44 -14.32 5.31 -4.99
C GLU A 44 -13.13 6.03 -5.61
N TRP A 45 -13.38 7.08 -6.39
CA TRP A 45 -12.31 7.88 -6.99
C TRP A 45 -11.52 8.68 -5.97
N GLN A 46 -12.20 9.24 -4.96
CA GLN A 46 -11.52 9.89 -3.83
C GLN A 46 -10.64 8.88 -3.07
N GLY A 47 -11.16 7.69 -2.78
CA GLY A 47 -10.41 6.62 -2.11
C GLY A 47 -9.21 6.16 -2.93
N ALA A 48 -9.39 5.94 -4.23
CA ALA A 48 -8.32 5.52 -5.15
C ALA A 48 -7.21 6.57 -5.26
N SER A 49 -7.59 7.85 -5.25
CA SER A 49 -6.65 8.96 -5.26
C SER A 49 -5.85 9.03 -3.96
N TRP A 50 -6.51 8.95 -2.79
CA TRP A 50 -5.80 8.88 -1.51
C TRP A 50 -4.89 7.66 -1.42
N TYR A 51 -5.33 6.51 -1.93
CA TYR A 51 -4.54 5.29 -1.94
C TYR A 51 -3.26 5.45 -2.78
N LYS A 52 -3.38 6.03 -3.98
CA LYS A 52 -2.23 6.32 -4.86
C LYS A 52 -1.29 7.39 -4.28
N ALA A 53 -1.82 8.31 -3.48
CA ALA A 53 -1.02 9.28 -2.74
C ALA A 53 -0.28 8.67 -1.53
N GLY A 54 -0.56 7.40 -1.16
CA GLY A 54 -0.02 6.77 0.05
C GLY A 54 -0.77 7.13 1.34
N GLU A 55 -1.84 7.89 1.24
CA GLU A 55 -2.68 8.35 2.36
C GLU A 55 -3.72 7.27 2.73
N PHE A 56 -3.22 6.10 3.13
CA PHE A 56 -4.04 4.89 3.27
C PHE A 56 -5.18 5.02 4.29
N GLN A 57 -4.98 5.77 5.39
CA GLN A 57 -6.04 6.04 6.35
C GLN A 57 -7.21 6.81 5.72
N LYS A 58 -6.92 7.84 4.93
CA LYS A 58 -7.94 8.64 4.23
C LYS A 58 -8.62 7.82 3.13
N ALA A 59 -7.86 6.97 2.44
CA ALA A 59 -8.41 6.04 1.46
C ALA A 59 -9.43 5.09 2.11
N ALA A 60 -9.08 4.46 3.22
CA ALA A 60 -9.98 3.58 3.96
C ALA A 60 -11.27 4.30 4.39
N GLN A 61 -11.17 5.55 4.88
CA GLN A 61 -12.33 6.36 5.25
C GLN A 61 -13.21 6.73 4.05
N ALA A 62 -12.61 6.99 2.89
CA ALA A 62 -13.36 7.28 1.68
C ALA A 62 -14.15 6.05 1.22
N TYR A 63 -13.50 4.89 1.15
CA TYR A 63 -14.13 3.63 0.75
C TYR A 63 -15.24 3.19 1.72
N SER A 64 -15.10 3.45 3.02
CA SER A 64 -16.13 3.07 4.01
C SER A 64 -17.47 3.80 3.85
N ARG A 65 -17.56 4.80 2.96
CA ARG A 65 -18.82 5.51 2.66
C ARG A 65 -19.71 4.76 1.66
N ARG A 66 -19.24 3.63 1.12
CA ARG A 66 -20.00 2.73 0.25
C ARG A 66 -19.99 1.33 0.87
N ASP A 67 -21.13 0.65 0.78
CA ASP A 67 -21.26 -0.73 1.29
C ASP A 67 -21.45 -1.73 0.15
N THR A 68 -20.48 -1.76 -0.77
CA THR A 68 -20.38 -2.73 -1.87
C THR A 68 -19.25 -3.72 -1.60
N ALA A 69 -19.21 -4.84 -2.35
CA ALA A 69 -18.11 -5.79 -2.21
C ALA A 69 -16.76 -5.12 -2.52
N GLU A 70 -16.70 -4.33 -3.59
CA GLU A 70 -15.51 -3.64 -4.07
C GLU A 70 -15.04 -2.56 -3.11
N ALA A 71 -15.96 -1.77 -2.55
CA ALA A 71 -15.63 -0.75 -1.56
C ALA A 71 -15.02 -1.37 -0.30
N ASN A 72 -15.64 -2.44 0.20
CA ASN A 72 -15.13 -3.19 1.36
C ASN A 72 -13.76 -3.83 1.05
N TYR A 73 -13.55 -4.39 -0.14
CA TYR A 73 -12.25 -4.92 -0.57
C TYR A 73 -11.19 -3.83 -0.64
N ASN A 74 -11.50 -2.68 -1.25
CA ASN A 74 -10.59 -1.55 -1.37
C ASN A 74 -10.27 -0.91 -0.01
N GLN A 75 -11.26 -0.84 0.89
CA GLN A 75 -11.06 -0.46 2.28
C GLN A 75 -10.09 -1.42 2.97
N GLY A 76 -10.27 -2.73 2.80
CA GLY A 76 -9.38 -3.77 3.32
C GLY A 76 -7.94 -3.58 2.84
N ASN A 77 -7.76 -3.31 1.54
CA ASN A 77 -6.43 -3.04 0.97
C ASN A 77 -5.78 -1.80 1.60
N ALA A 78 -6.54 -0.71 1.75
CA ALA A 78 -6.06 0.51 2.38
C ALA A 78 -5.67 0.28 3.86
N LEU A 79 -6.50 -0.43 4.63
CA LEU A 79 -6.22 -0.75 6.02
C LEU A 79 -5.00 -1.67 6.17
N LEU A 80 -4.84 -2.65 5.28
CA LEU A 80 -3.67 -3.54 5.24
C LEU A 80 -2.39 -2.72 5.02
N MET A 81 -2.39 -1.81 4.05
CA MET A 81 -1.24 -0.93 3.79
C MET A 81 -0.97 0.06 4.93
N HIS A 82 -2.01 0.43 5.69
CA HIS A 82 -1.87 1.27 6.88
C HIS A 82 -1.45 0.49 8.14
N GLY A 83 -1.27 -0.84 8.05
CA GLY A 83 -0.89 -1.69 9.19
C GLY A 83 -2.05 -2.05 10.13
N LYS A 84 -3.30 -1.73 9.77
CA LYS A 84 -4.51 -2.04 10.55
C LYS A 84 -5.06 -3.42 10.16
N TYR A 85 -4.29 -4.46 10.49
CA TYR A 85 -4.54 -5.81 9.97
C TYR A 85 -5.87 -6.42 10.43
N LYS A 86 -6.26 -6.23 11.70
CA LYS A 86 -7.54 -6.74 12.23
C LYS A 86 -8.74 -6.07 11.54
N ASP A 87 -8.67 -4.75 11.33
CA ASP A 87 -9.70 -4.01 10.61
C ASP A 87 -9.74 -4.41 9.12
N ALA A 88 -8.58 -4.63 8.50
CA ALA A 88 -8.50 -5.09 7.11
C ALA A 88 -9.20 -6.44 6.92
N ILE A 89 -8.99 -7.40 7.84
CA ILE A 89 -9.68 -8.70 7.83
C ILE A 89 -11.20 -8.50 7.85
N ALA A 90 -11.71 -7.65 8.75
CA ALA A 90 -13.14 -7.38 8.84
C ALA A 90 -13.71 -6.77 7.56
N SER A 91 -12.96 -5.88 6.90
CA SER A 91 -13.35 -5.33 5.59
C SER A 91 -13.36 -6.40 4.48
N TYR A 92 -12.37 -7.31 4.44
CA TYR A 92 -12.41 -8.41 3.48
C TYR A 92 -13.53 -9.41 3.76
N ASP A 93 -13.86 -9.66 5.03
CA ASP A 93 -15.00 -10.50 5.41
C ASP A 93 -16.31 -9.94 4.84
N LYS A 94 -16.57 -8.64 5.01
CA LYS A 94 -17.72 -7.96 4.39
C LYS A 94 -17.72 -8.04 2.86
N ALA A 95 -16.55 -7.92 2.24
CA ALA A 95 -16.43 -8.07 0.79
C ALA A 95 -16.82 -9.49 0.33
N LEU A 96 -16.38 -10.51 1.08
CA LEU A 96 -16.65 -11.92 0.79
C LEU A 96 -18.08 -12.35 1.13
N GLU A 97 -18.73 -11.72 2.11
CA GLU A 97 -20.16 -11.90 2.37
C GLU A 97 -21.00 -11.45 1.16
N LYS A 98 -20.62 -10.34 0.52
CA LYS A 98 -21.33 -9.78 -0.65
C LYS A 98 -20.94 -10.46 -1.96
N HIS A 99 -19.68 -10.87 -2.09
CA HIS A 99 -19.16 -11.61 -3.24
C HIS A 99 -18.45 -12.90 -2.78
N PRO A 100 -19.22 -13.97 -2.51
CA PRO A 100 -18.66 -15.26 -2.15
C PRO A 100 -17.69 -15.78 -3.22
N GLY A 101 -16.56 -16.35 -2.80
CA GLY A 101 -15.57 -16.94 -3.71
C GLY A 101 -14.65 -15.94 -4.42
N TRP A 102 -14.62 -14.67 -4.00
CA TRP A 102 -13.67 -13.70 -4.52
C TRP A 102 -12.22 -14.03 -4.10
N LYS A 103 -11.45 -14.63 -5.02
CA LYS A 103 -10.10 -15.14 -4.75
C LYS A 103 -9.15 -14.08 -4.19
N GLU A 104 -9.12 -12.91 -4.82
CA GLU A 104 -8.24 -11.81 -4.43
C GLU A 104 -8.55 -11.30 -3.01
N ALA A 105 -9.84 -11.23 -2.64
CA ALA A 105 -10.23 -10.88 -1.27
C ALA A 105 -9.83 -11.96 -0.25
N MET A 106 -9.97 -13.24 -0.58
CA MET A 106 -9.53 -14.34 0.29
C MET A 106 -8.00 -14.34 0.48
N GLU A 107 -7.24 -14.12 -0.58
CA GLU A 107 -5.77 -14.04 -0.54
C GLU A 107 -5.31 -12.87 0.33
N ASN A 108 -5.84 -11.66 0.11
CA ASN A 108 -5.45 -10.48 0.88
C ASN A 108 -5.88 -10.56 2.35
N ARG A 109 -7.02 -11.20 2.63
CA ARG A 109 -7.44 -11.53 4.00
C ARG A 109 -6.43 -12.45 4.68
N GLY A 110 -5.94 -13.47 3.96
CA GLY A 110 -4.89 -14.37 4.46
C GLY A 110 -3.60 -13.62 4.79
N ILE A 111 -3.18 -12.69 3.92
CA ILE A 111 -2.02 -11.82 4.17
C ILE A 111 -2.23 -10.97 5.43
N ALA A 112 -3.42 -10.35 5.57
CA ALA A 112 -3.75 -9.55 6.74
C ALA A 112 -3.73 -10.39 8.03
N ALA A 113 -4.27 -11.61 8.01
CA ALA A 113 -4.25 -12.52 9.15
C ALA A 113 -2.83 -12.93 9.56
N ALA A 114 -1.97 -13.24 8.59
CA ALA A 114 -0.56 -13.56 8.87
C ALA A 114 0.16 -12.37 9.53
N ARG A 115 -0.04 -11.16 9.00
CA ARG A 115 0.55 -9.93 9.55
C ARG A 115 0.03 -9.60 10.95
N ALA A 116 -1.26 -9.79 11.21
CA ALA A 116 -1.85 -9.61 12.54
C ALA A 116 -1.20 -10.55 13.57
N LYS A 117 -1.00 -11.82 13.20
CA LYS A 117 -0.35 -12.81 14.07
C LYS A 117 1.11 -12.44 14.36
N THR A 118 1.88 -12.04 13.36
CA THR A 118 3.27 -11.60 13.56
C THR A 118 3.35 -10.40 14.50
N LEU A 119 2.46 -9.41 14.34
CA LEU A 119 2.41 -8.25 15.21
C LEU A 119 2.07 -8.62 16.66
N ASP A 120 1.14 -9.55 16.87
CA ASP A 120 0.79 -10.03 18.21
C ASP A 120 1.97 -10.78 18.88
N ILE A 121 2.81 -11.48 18.11
CA ILE A 121 4.05 -12.13 18.57
C ILE A 121 5.13 -11.08 18.92
N GLU A 122 5.37 -10.12 18.03
CA GLU A 122 6.37 -9.06 18.21
C GLU A 122 6.02 -8.11 19.36
N SER A 123 4.73 -7.88 19.62
CA SER A 123 4.25 -6.98 20.69
C SER A 123 4.37 -7.56 22.11
N GLY A 124 5.00 -8.73 22.28
CA GLY A 124 5.32 -9.28 23.59
C GLY A 124 4.16 -9.97 24.31
N ASN A 125 3.09 -10.37 23.59
CA ASN A 125 2.04 -11.20 24.16
C ASN A 125 2.43 -12.70 24.14
N MET A 126 3.65 -12.98 24.59
CA MET A 126 4.14 -14.32 24.95
C MET A 126 3.71 -14.62 26.39
N THR A 127 2.41 -14.64 26.67
CA THR A 127 1.93 -15.44 27.79
C THR A 127 1.58 -16.81 27.26
N GLU A 128 2.54 -17.71 27.49
CA GLU A 128 2.30 -19.11 27.81
C GLU A 128 2.14 -20.09 26.63
N GLY A 129 3.26 -20.74 26.30
CA GLY A 129 3.25 -22.11 25.77
C GLY A 129 3.51 -22.25 24.28
N MET A 130 4.79 -22.21 23.87
CA MET A 130 5.44 -23.17 22.95
C MET A 130 6.63 -22.50 22.27
N LEU A 131 7.83 -22.87 22.72
CA LEU A 131 8.80 -23.68 21.97
C LEU A 131 10.09 -23.68 22.78
N GLY A 132 10.35 -24.80 23.47
CA GLY A 132 11.67 -25.06 24.01
C GLY A 132 12.65 -25.08 22.86
N ALA A 133 13.55 -24.10 22.83
CA ALA A 133 14.71 -24.17 21.97
C ALA A 133 15.70 -25.13 22.64
N ASP A 134 15.76 -26.36 22.13
CA ASP A 134 16.92 -27.21 22.33
C ASP A 134 18.16 -26.44 21.85
N GLU A 135 19.14 -26.36 22.74
CA GLU A 135 20.41 -25.66 22.59
C GLU A 135 21.22 -26.28 21.43
N ILE A 136 21.37 -25.56 20.33
CA ILE A 136 22.33 -25.94 19.29
C ILE A 136 23.72 -25.44 19.72
N VAL A 137 24.50 -26.34 20.32
CA VAL A 137 25.93 -26.15 20.58
C VAL A 137 26.69 -26.31 19.25
N PHE A 138 27.20 -25.21 18.71
CA PHE A 138 28.09 -25.25 17.54
C PHE A 138 29.54 -25.47 17.98
N ASP A 139 30.06 -26.66 17.69
CA ASP A 139 31.47 -26.98 17.88
C ASP A 139 32.31 -26.23 16.84
N LYS A 140 33.33 -25.51 17.33
CA LYS A 140 34.13 -24.57 16.55
C LYS A 140 35.30 -25.31 15.92
N LYS A 141 35.29 -25.48 14.59
CA LYS A 141 36.54 -25.79 13.87
C LYS A 141 36.65 -25.09 12.51
N ALA A 142 37.84 -24.51 12.33
CA ALA A 142 38.23 -23.53 11.33
C ALA A 142 38.44 -24.11 9.93
N GLY A 143 38.33 -23.22 8.92
CA GLY A 143 38.90 -23.35 7.58
C GLY A 143 38.59 -22.08 6.78
N LYS A 144 39.41 -21.02 6.92
CA LYS A 144 40.18 -20.39 5.84
C LYS A 144 39.78 -20.86 4.44
N ASP A 145 39.20 -19.96 3.64
CA ASP A 145 39.83 -19.46 2.41
C ASP A 145 39.07 -18.21 1.91
N ALA A 146 39.78 -17.09 1.91
CA ALA A 146 39.37 -15.83 1.34
C ALA A 146 39.88 -15.78 -0.10
N ALA A 147 38.97 -15.60 -1.06
CA ALA A 147 39.27 -15.10 -2.38
C ALA A 147 38.29 -13.95 -2.68
N SER A 148 38.79 -12.73 -2.52
CA SER A 148 38.15 -11.50 -2.97
C SER A 148 38.39 -11.36 -4.48
N GLU A 149 37.33 -11.45 -5.27
CA GLU A 149 37.33 -10.95 -6.64
C GLU A 149 36.77 -9.52 -6.62
N ASP A 150 37.67 -8.57 -6.85
CA ASP A 150 37.37 -7.20 -7.20
C ASP A 150 36.80 -7.18 -8.62
N VAL A 151 35.58 -6.66 -8.78
CA VAL A 151 35.03 -6.28 -10.08
C VAL A 151 34.61 -4.82 -10.02
N GLU A 152 35.19 -4.07 -10.94
CA GLU A 152 35.10 -2.63 -11.16
C GLU A 152 33.66 -2.11 -11.26
N GLY A 153 33.39 -1.07 -10.47
CA GLY A 153 32.81 0.21 -10.92
C GLY A 153 31.77 0.20 -12.03
N GLY A 154 30.62 -0.45 -11.83
CA GLY A 154 29.38 -0.06 -12.51
C GLY A 154 28.70 1.04 -11.70
N GLU A 155 28.57 2.25 -12.27
CA GLU A 155 27.89 3.38 -11.63
C GLU A 155 26.58 2.92 -10.99
N ALA A 156 26.40 3.23 -9.71
CA ALA A 156 25.16 3.03 -8.98
C ALA A 156 24.08 3.87 -9.69
N VAL A 157 23.34 3.22 -10.59
CA VAL A 157 22.23 3.82 -11.34
C VAL A 157 21.34 4.51 -10.32
N SER A 158 21.22 5.84 -10.43
CA SER A 158 20.58 6.63 -9.39
C SER A 158 19.13 6.18 -9.23
N ASN A 159 18.58 6.30 -8.03
CA ASN A 159 17.18 5.97 -7.76
C ASN A 159 16.22 6.67 -8.74
N GLN A 160 16.62 7.82 -9.32
CA GLN A 160 15.84 8.55 -10.31
C GLN A 160 15.88 7.88 -11.70
N ASP A 161 17.02 7.34 -12.12
CA ASP A 161 17.17 6.65 -13.41
C ASP A 161 16.48 5.28 -13.40
N ILE A 162 16.52 4.59 -12.25
CA ILE A 162 15.76 3.36 -12.01
C ILE A 162 14.26 3.65 -12.03
N GLN A 163 13.82 4.75 -11.41
CA GLN A 163 12.43 5.19 -11.43
C GLN A 163 11.96 5.55 -12.85
N ALA A 164 12.81 6.18 -13.66
CA ALA A 164 12.50 6.54 -15.04
C ALA A 164 12.42 5.31 -15.97
N LEU A 165 13.36 4.35 -15.84
CA LEU A 165 13.33 3.07 -16.56
C LEU A 165 12.08 2.24 -16.20
N TRP A 166 11.66 2.33 -14.94
CA TRP A 166 10.53 1.61 -14.39
C TRP A 166 9.18 2.24 -14.81
N LEU A 167 9.07 3.57 -14.86
CA LEU A 167 7.89 4.28 -15.36
C LEU A 167 7.61 4.02 -16.86
N ARG A 168 8.65 3.76 -17.66
CA ARG A 168 8.52 3.49 -19.10
C ARG A 168 7.86 2.14 -19.43
N ARG A 169 7.89 1.17 -18.51
CA ARG A 169 7.38 -0.21 -18.74
C ARG A 169 6.04 -0.53 -18.08
N VAL A 170 5.60 0.26 -17.11
CA VAL A 170 4.33 0.02 -16.40
C VAL A 170 3.20 0.73 -17.15
N GLN A 171 2.69 0.09 -18.19
CA GLN A 171 1.39 0.46 -18.75
C GLN A 171 0.33 -0.53 -18.26
N THR A 172 -0.58 0.01 -17.44
CA THR A 172 -2.01 -0.34 -17.28
C THR A 172 -2.52 -1.06 -16.04
N ARG A 173 -1.72 -1.69 -15.16
CA ARG A 173 -2.30 -2.30 -13.93
C ARG A 173 -1.50 -2.06 -12.64
N PRO A 174 -2.14 -1.60 -11.55
CA PRO A 174 -1.50 -1.40 -10.24
C PRO A 174 -0.91 -2.67 -9.59
N ALA A 175 -1.36 -3.88 -9.97
CA ALA A 175 -0.77 -5.12 -9.46
C ALA A 175 0.65 -5.37 -10.01
N ASP A 176 0.89 -4.96 -11.26
CA ASP A 176 2.18 -5.13 -11.92
C ASP A 176 3.25 -4.21 -11.31
N PHE A 177 2.82 -3.04 -10.80
CA PHE A 177 3.63 -2.13 -9.99
C PHE A 177 4.19 -2.82 -8.75
N LEU A 178 3.32 -3.50 -7.99
CA LEU A 178 3.69 -4.11 -6.72
C LEU A 178 4.61 -5.30 -6.97
N LYS A 179 4.28 -6.16 -7.94
CA LYS A 179 5.13 -7.31 -8.31
C LYS A 179 6.53 -6.86 -8.75
N ALA A 180 6.62 -5.80 -9.55
CA ALA A 180 7.90 -5.26 -10.01
C ALA A 180 8.71 -4.63 -8.86
N LYS A 181 8.07 -3.87 -7.97
CA LYS A 181 8.71 -3.25 -6.81
C LYS A 181 9.23 -4.30 -5.82
N PHE A 182 8.43 -5.32 -5.53
CA PHE A 182 8.81 -6.39 -4.58
C PHE A 182 9.88 -7.33 -5.13
N ALA A 183 9.84 -7.66 -6.43
CA ALA A 183 10.91 -8.44 -7.07
C ALA A 183 12.27 -7.72 -7.02
N PHE A 184 12.26 -6.38 -7.10
CA PHE A 184 13.46 -5.56 -6.98
C PHE A 184 13.97 -5.47 -5.53
N GLN A 185 13.07 -5.31 -4.55
CA GLN A 185 13.42 -5.25 -3.14
C GLN A 185 13.98 -6.58 -2.60
N GLN A 186 13.42 -7.72 -3.03
CA GLN A 186 13.99 -9.04 -2.72
C GLN A 186 15.40 -9.22 -3.26
N LYS A 187 15.69 -8.69 -4.45
CA LYS A 187 17.04 -8.77 -5.03
C LYS A 187 18.06 -7.94 -4.25
N PHE A 188 17.65 -6.75 -3.76
CA PHE A 188 18.48 -5.90 -2.91
C PHE A 188 18.66 -6.44 -1.48
N GLU A 189 17.66 -7.09 -0.91
CA GLU A 189 17.78 -7.72 0.43
C GLU A 189 18.63 -8.99 0.39
N MET A 190 18.70 -9.69 -0.76
CA MET A 190 19.58 -10.85 -0.97
C MET A 190 21.05 -10.46 -1.25
N ASP A 191 21.29 -9.33 -1.93
CA ASP A 191 22.64 -8.82 -2.20
C ASP A 191 23.19 -7.90 -1.09
N GLY A 192 22.32 -7.28 -0.28
CA GLY A 192 22.68 -6.42 0.86
C GLY A 192 23.10 -7.16 2.13
N GLY A 193 23.06 -8.50 2.14
CA GLY A 193 23.56 -9.37 3.20
C GLY A 193 25.03 -9.81 3.02
N LYS A 194 25.70 -9.36 1.96
CA LYS A 194 27.15 -9.54 1.78
C LYS A 194 27.79 -8.27 1.22
N LYS A 195 28.09 -7.32 2.11
CA LYS A 195 29.38 -6.61 2.22
C LYS A 195 29.31 -5.63 3.38
#